data_AF-A0A8J8JRH2-F1
#
_entry.id   AF-A0A8J8JRH2-F1
#
_cell.length_a   1.000
_cell.length_b   1.000
_cell.length_c   1.000
_cell.angle_alpha   90.00
_cell.angle_beta   90.00
_cell.angle_gamma   90.00
#
_symmetry.space_group_name_H-M   'P 1'
#
loop_
_entity.id
_entity.type
_entity.pdbx_description
1 polymer ?
#
loop_
_entity_poly.entity_id
_entity_poly.type
_entity_poly.pdbx_seq_one_letter_code
_entity_poly.pdbx_strand_id
1 'polypeptide(L)'
;MNPKILFVYYVPHPSHKGFAESIGADFWYYNNYFKDRNIPKIFKSFINGILLPKYDVYLSEGGAPLTPVAVKKIFHRKSININIIADETFMMMKETPEVMNNRKWTL
;
A
#
# COMPACT_ATOMS: atom_id res chain seq x y z
N MET A 1 22.07 -9.42 -10.12
CA MET A 1 21.57 -8.09 -9.71
C MET A 1 20.60 -8.30 -8.56
N ASN A 2 20.71 -7.50 -7.50
CA ASN A 2 19.71 -7.52 -6.43
C ASN A 2 18.40 -6.92 -6.94
N PRO A 3 17.23 -7.47 -6.56
CA PRO A 3 15.95 -6.95 -7.00
C PRO A 3 15.74 -5.53 -6.44
N LYS A 4 15.24 -4.62 -7.26
CA LYS A 4 14.79 -3.31 -6.79
C LYS A 4 13.40 -3.45 -6.17
N ILE A 5 13.27 -3.03 -4.92
CA ILE A 5 12.05 -3.14 -4.13
C ILE A 5 11.46 -1.74 -3.91
N LEU A 6 10.17 -1.57 -4.17
CA LEU A 6 9.42 -0.38 -3.82
C LEU A 6 8.37 -0.72 -2.77
N PHE A 7 8.48 -0.11 -1.59
CA PHE A 7 7.43 -0.15 -0.58
C PHE A 7 6.40 0.95 -0.85
N VAL A 8 5.16 0.53 -1.09
CA VAL A 8 4.02 1.35 -1.48
C VAL A 8 3.05 1.40 -0.31
N TYR A 9 2.89 2.57 0.29
CA TYR A 9 2.03 2.76 1.47
C TYR A 9 0.98 3.87 1.26
N TYR A 10 -0.03 3.95 2.12
CA TYR A 10 -1.09 4.96 1.98
C TYR A 10 -0.65 6.37 2.41
N VAL A 11 -0.23 6.52 3.67
CA VAL A 11 0.19 7.79 4.29
C VAL A 11 1.58 7.62 4.91
N PRO A 12 2.55 8.47 4.58
CA PRO A 12 3.92 8.31 5.08
C PRO A 12 3.95 8.40 6.61
N HIS A 13 4.61 7.44 7.25
CA HIS A 13 4.89 7.45 8.70
C HIS A 13 6.38 7.07 8.91
N PRO A 14 7.08 7.63 9.91
CA PRO A 14 8.50 7.33 10.14
C PRO A 14 8.82 5.84 10.26
N SER A 15 7.92 5.05 10.87
CA SER A 15 8.09 3.59 10.98
C SER A 15 8.13 2.90 9.61
N HIS A 16 7.26 3.28 8.67
CA HIS A 16 7.23 2.71 7.33
C HIS A 16 8.48 3.06 6.53
N LYS A 17 9.01 4.28 6.73
CA LYS A 17 10.26 4.71 6.11
C LYS A 17 11.45 3.94 6.69
N GLY A 18 11.54 3.83 8.01
CA GLY A 18 12.59 3.03 8.67
C GLY A 18 12.52 1.56 8.29
N PHE A 19 11.32 1.01 8.15
CA PHE A 19 11.11 -0.35 7.64
C PHE A 19 11.64 -0.50 6.20
N ALA A 20 11.27 0.41 5.29
CA ALA A 20 11.78 0.40 3.91
C ALA A 20 13.31 0.44 3.87
N GLU A 21 13.93 1.35 4.63
CA GLU A 21 15.39 1.49 4.72
C GLU A 21 16.04 0.20 5.25
N SER A 22 15.46 -0.43 6.28
CA SER A 22 16.01 -1.66 6.88
C SER A 22 16.04 -2.86 5.92
N ILE A 23 15.17 -2.87 4.91
CA ILE A 23 15.11 -3.92 3.88
C ILE A 23 15.73 -3.49 2.54
N GLY A 24 16.32 -2.29 2.47
CA GLY A 24 16.89 -1.74 1.24
C GLY A 24 15.85 -1.43 0.15
N ALA A 25 14.61 -1.10 0.53
CA ALA A 25 13.54 -0.71 -0.37
C ALA A 25 13.42 0.82 -0.48
N ASP A 26 13.05 1.28 -1.67
CA ASP A 26 12.61 2.66 -1.86
C ASP A 26 11.19 2.83 -1.30
N PHE A 27 10.86 4.03 -0.82
CA PHE A 27 9.56 4.32 -0.21
C PHE A 27 8.71 5.26 -1.07
N TRP A 28 7.48 4.85 -1.34
CA TRP A 28 6.49 5.66 -2.07
C TRP A 28 5.14 5.63 -1.34
N TYR A 29 4.43 6.75 -1.35
CA TYR A 29 3.13 6.87 -0.69
C TYR A 29 2.02 7.35 -1.62
N TYR A 30 0.83 6.80 -1.45
CA TYR A 30 -0.36 6.97 -2.28
C TYR A 30 -0.79 8.43 -2.46
N ASN A 31 -0.61 9.23 -1.42
CA ASN A 31 -1.01 10.64 -1.44
C ASN A 31 0.09 11.58 -1.94
N ASN A 32 1.16 11.09 -2.57
CA ASN A 32 2.28 11.93 -3.01
C ASN A 32 1.90 12.97 -4.06
N TYR A 33 1.13 12.58 -5.10
CA TYR A 33 0.83 13.48 -6.23
C TYR A 33 -0.44 14.31 -6.08
N PHE A 34 -1.36 13.90 -5.21
CA PHE A 34 -2.72 14.44 -5.14
C PHE A 34 -3.11 14.75 -3.70
N LYS A 35 -2.17 15.28 -2.91
CA LYS A 35 -2.50 15.92 -1.64
C LYS A 35 -3.49 17.05 -1.94
N ASP A 36 -4.61 17.09 -1.23
CA ASP A 36 -5.61 18.17 -1.28
C ASP A 36 -6.48 18.29 -2.56
N ARG A 37 -6.49 17.27 -3.44
CA ARG A 37 -7.41 17.23 -4.59
C ARG A 37 -8.61 16.31 -4.35
N ASN A 38 -9.81 16.83 -4.64
CA ASN A 38 -11.08 16.11 -4.54
C ASN A 38 -11.32 15.17 -5.74
N ILE A 39 -10.36 14.29 -6.01
CA ILE A 39 -10.43 13.29 -7.09
C ILE A 39 -11.03 12.01 -6.51
N PRO A 40 -12.02 11.38 -7.18
CA PRO A 40 -12.56 10.11 -6.70
C PRO A 40 -11.44 9.07 -6.52
N LYS A 41 -11.51 8.31 -5.43
CA LYS A 41 -10.46 7.37 -4.98
C LYS A 41 -10.05 6.38 -6.09
N ILE A 42 -11.00 5.93 -6.90
CA ILE A 42 -10.76 5.01 -8.01
C ILE A 42 -9.88 5.63 -9.12
N PHE A 43 -10.16 6.88 -9.51
CA PHE A 43 -9.37 7.61 -10.50
C PHE A 43 -7.97 7.90 -9.97
N LYS A 44 -7.87 8.31 -8.70
CA LYS A 44 -6.58 8.53 -8.04
C LYS A 44 -5.73 7.25 -8.01
N SER A 45 -6.33 6.11 -7.69
CA SER A 45 -5.64 4.81 -7.74
C SER A 45 -5.16 4.44 -9.14
N PHE A 46 -5.98 4.69 -10.17
CA PHE A 46 -5.61 4.41 -11.55
C PHE A 46 -4.43 5.28 -12.01
N ILE A 47 -4.51 6.59 -11.77
CA ILE A 47 -3.43 7.52 -12.13
C ILE A 47 -2.15 7.18 -11.37
N ASN A 48 -2.24 6.93 -10.06
CA ASN A 48 -1.11 6.48 -9.26
C ASN A 48 -0.48 5.18 -9.80
N GLY A 49 -1.28 4.23 -10.29
CA GLY A 49 -0.77 3.00 -10.87
C GLY A 49 -0.02 3.19 -12.19
N ILE A 50 -0.47 4.14 -13.01
CA ILE A 50 0.25 4.54 -14.24
C ILE A 50 1.59 5.22 -13.89
N LEU A 51 1.55 6.14 -12.92
CA LEU A 51 2.72 6.94 -12.51
C LEU A 51 3.70 6.18 -11.61
N LEU A 52 3.30 5.02 -11.08
CA LEU A 52 4.16 4.20 -10.22
C LEU A 52 5.48 3.89 -10.95
N PRO A 53 6.65 4.12 -10.35
CA PRO A 53 7.92 3.81 -11.01
C PRO A 53 8.07 2.30 -11.21
N LYS A 54 8.93 1.89 -12.16
CA LYS A 54 9.13 0.46 -12.48
C LYS A 54 10.10 -0.18 -11.49
N TYR A 55 9.62 -1.20 -10.77
CA TYR A 55 10.41 -2.00 -9.83
C TYR A 55 10.20 -3.50 -10.08
N ASP A 56 11.16 -4.31 -9.62
CA ASP A 56 11.11 -5.77 -9.73
C ASP A 56 10.09 -6.35 -8.74
N VAL A 57 10.04 -5.74 -7.54
CA VAL A 57 9.12 -6.10 -6.46
C VAL A 57 8.40 -4.85 -5.96
N TYR A 58 7.08 -4.92 -5.92
CA TYR A 58 6.26 -3.99 -5.14
C TYR A 58 5.89 -4.67 -3.83
N LEU A 59 6.27 -4.04 -2.73
CA LEU A 59 5.81 -4.39 -1.40
C LEU A 59 4.66 -3.44 -1.07
N SER A 60 3.49 -3.93 -0.70
CA SER A 60 2.34 -3.11 -0.32
C SER A 60 1.84 -3.48 1.06
N GLU A 61 1.21 -2.55 1.76
CA GLU A 61 0.51 -2.84 3.01
C GLU A 61 -0.85 -2.14 3.01
N GLY A 62 -1.87 -2.85 3.50
CA GLY A 62 -3.24 -2.35 3.53
C GLY A 62 -3.96 -2.36 2.18
N GLY A 63 -5.24 -1.97 2.18
CA GLY A 63 -6.09 -2.08 1.00
C GLY A 63 -5.86 -1.01 -0.08
N ALA A 64 -5.53 0.22 0.32
CA ALA A 64 -5.44 1.34 -0.63
C ALA A 64 -4.27 1.23 -1.63
N PRO A 65 -3.06 0.76 -1.26
CA PRO A 65 -1.96 0.56 -2.19
C PRO A 65 -2.13 -0.60 -3.18
N LEU A 66 -3.04 -1.54 -2.94
CA LEU A 66 -3.26 -2.70 -3.81
C LEU A 66 -3.71 -2.30 -5.22
N THR A 67 -4.65 -1.36 -5.34
CA THR A 67 -5.18 -0.94 -6.64
C THR A 67 -4.12 -0.32 -7.57
N PRO A 68 -3.31 0.68 -7.15
CA PRO A 68 -2.27 1.23 -8.03
C PRO A 68 -1.22 0.18 -8.41
N VAL A 69 -0.84 -0.73 -7.50
CA VAL A 69 0.09 -1.82 -7.84
C VAL A 69 -0.53 -2.79 -8.85
N ALA A 70 -1.82 -3.13 -8.70
CA ALA A 70 -2.54 -3.96 -9.66
C ALA A 70 -2.58 -3.31 -11.06
N VAL A 71 -2.91 -2.01 -11.12
CA VAL A 71 -2.88 -1.23 -12.38
C VAL A 71 -1.48 -1.25 -12.99
N LYS A 72 -0.43 -1.04 -12.19
CA LYS A 72 0.96 -1.10 -12.66
C LYS A 72 1.29 -2.46 -13.28
N LYS A 73 0.86 -3.56 -12.66
CA LYS A 73 1.09 -4.93 -13.16
C LYS A 73 0.44 -5.23 -14.50
N ILE A 74 -0.67 -4.56 -14.85
CA ILE A 74 -1.28 -4.69 -16.18
C ILE A 74 -0.27 -4.30 -17.28
N PHE A 75 0.52 -3.25 -17.04
CA PHE A 75 1.53 -2.72 -17.96
C PHE A 75 2.93 -3.33 -17.74
N HIS A 76 3.21 -3.89 -16.56
CA HIS A 76 4.52 -4.45 -16.18
C HIS A 76 4.39 -5.85 -15.58
N ARG A 77 4.01 -6.83 -16.40
CA ARG A 77 3.64 -8.19 -15.95
C ARG A 77 4.73 -8.99 -15.21
N LYS A 78 6.01 -8.64 -15.39
CA LYS A 78 7.13 -9.36 -14.78
C LYS A 78 7.36 -9.02 -13.30
N SER A 79 6.78 -7.93 -12.80
CA SER A 79 6.97 -7.52 -11.40
C SER A 79 6.19 -8.38 -10.41
N ILE A 80 6.81 -8.70 -9.29
CA ILE A 80 6.18 -9.41 -8.17
C ILE A 80 5.47 -8.39 -7.29
N ASN A 81 4.29 -8.73 -6.79
CA ASN A 81 3.61 -7.95 -5.74
C ASN A 81 3.56 -8.80 -4.48
N ILE A 82 4.08 -8.27 -3.37
CA ILE A 82 4.01 -8.87 -2.04
C ILE A 82 3.15 -7.93 -1.20
N ASN A 83 2.00 -8.42 -0.73
CA ASN A 83 1.14 -7.63 0.15
C ASN A 83 1.31 -8.08 1.60
N ILE A 84 1.73 -7.18 2.47
CA ILE A 84 1.76 -7.35 3.91
C ILE A 84 0.33 -7.17 4.43
N ILE A 85 -0.23 -8.26 4.94
CA ILE A 85 -1.54 -8.27 5.59
C ILE A 85 -1.31 -8.03 7.09
N ALA A 86 -0.98 -6.79 7.43
CA ALA A 86 -0.85 -6.32 8.82
C ALA A 86 -1.79 -5.15 9.14
N ASP A 87 -2.67 -4.81 8.19
CA ASP A 87 -3.63 -3.72 8.32
C ASP A 87 -4.86 -4.17 9.12
N GLU A 88 -5.34 -3.28 9.99
CA GLU A 88 -6.52 -3.48 10.84
C GLU A 88 -7.71 -4.00 10.03
N THR A 89 -7.93 -3.48 8.81
CA THR A 89 -9.04 -3.90 7.94
C THR A 89 -9.04 -5.41 7.70
N PHE A 90 -7.88 -6.02 7.48
CA PHE A 90 -7.77 -7.45 7.22
C PHE A 90 -7.70 -8.28 8.51
N MET A 91 -7.17 -7.71 9.59
CA MET A 91 -7.25 -8.35 10.92
C MET A 91 -8.71 -8.45 11.38
N MET A 92 -9.51 -7.40 11.13
CA MET A 92 -10.93 -7.38 11.47
C MET A 92 -11.76 -8.35 10.62
N MET A 93 -11.32 -8.75 9.42
CA MET A 93 -12.04 -9.78 8.65
C MET A 93 -12.07 -11.15 9.34
N LYS A 94 -11.22 -11.38 10.35
CA LYS A 94 -11.23 -12.60 11.17
C LYS A 94 -12.33 -12.58 12.25
N GLU A 95 -12.80 -11.40 12.67
CA GLU A 95 -13.83 -11.24 13.70
C GLU A 95 -15.13 -10.71 13.06
N THR A 96 -16.27 -11.32 13.34
CA THR A 96 -17.55 -10.77 12.84
C THR A 96 -17.84 -9.43 13.52
N PRO A 97 -18.56 -8.50 12.87
CA PRO A 97 -18.93 -7.20 13.46
C PRO A 97 -19.57 -7.30 14.86
N GLU A 98 -20.29 -8.39 15.12
CA GLU A 98 -20.92 -8.70 16.41
C GLU A 98 -19.90 -8.96 17.54
N VAL A 99 -18.76 -9.57 17.21
CA VAL A 99 -17.67 -9.85 18.17
C VAL A 99 -16.92 -8.57 18.54
N MET A 100 -16.82 -7.62 17.61
CA MET A 100 -16.14 -6.34 17.82
C MET A 100 -16.93 -5.35 18.68
N ASN A 101 -18.26 -5.40 18.63
CA ASN A 101 -19.14 -4.40 19.24
C ASN A 101 -19.05 -4.35 20.77
N ASN A 102 -18.55 -5.42 21.40
CA ASN A 102 -18.42 -5.54 22.85
C ASN A 102 -17.02 -5.18 23.39
N ARG A 103 -16.05 -4.83 22.54
CA ARG A 103 -14.71 -4.43 23.01
C ARG A 103 -14.65 -2.91 23.24
N LYS A 104 -14.45 -2.52 24.50
CA LYS A 104 -14.00 -1.16 24.83
C LYS A 104 -12.51 -1.08 24.53
N TRP A 105 -12.16 -0.32 23.49
CA TRP A 105 -10.78 -0.05 23.14
C TRP A 105 -10.23 1.01 24.10
N THR A 106 -9.40 0.59 25.05
CA THR A 106 -8.54 1.50 25.82
C THR A 106 -7.24 1.67 25.04
N LEU A 107 -6.99 2.89 24.57
CA LEU A 107 -5.69 3.33 24.05
C LEU A 107 -4.65 3.38 25.18
#